data_AF-A0A1B6KXE3-F1
#
_entry.id   AF-A0A1B6KXE3-F1
#
_cell.length_a   1.000
_cell.length_b   1.000
_cell.length_c   1.000
_cell.angle_alpha   90.00
_cell.angle_beta   90.00
_cell.angle_gamma   90.00
#
_symmetry.space_group_name_H-M   'P 1'
#
loop_
_entity.id
_entity.type
_entity.pdbx_description
1 polymer ?
#
loop_
_entity_poly.entity_id
_entity_poly.type
_entity_poly.pdbx_seq_one_letter_code
_entity_poly.pdbx_strand_id
1 'polypeptide(L)'
;MTDDAFALRKDLLKPFPMKNLTYEQRVFNYKLSRARRVVENAFGILATRFRVFHTTISFKPCKVVDIVLACVGVHNFLRRKCRKNYTRTSALDREDTENGTVVEGEWRQDPVLDDRFQGLKK
;
A
#
# COMPACT_ATOMS: atom_id res chain seq x y z
N MET A 1 -3.21 11.02 -1.40
CA MET A 1 -2.13 11.19 -0.40
C MET A 1 -0.85 11.23 -1.19
N THR A 2 -0.04 12.26 -1.00
CA THR A 2 1.01 12.59 -1.96
C THR A 2 2.37 12.77 -1.32
N ASP A 3 3.41 12.59 -2.12
CA ASP A 3 4.78 12.96 -1.75
C ASP A 3 4.92 14.49 -1.69
N ASP A 4 5.98 14.96 -1.04
CA ASP A 4 6.31 16.38 -0.83
C ASP A 4 6.42 17.15 -2.16
N ALA A 5 6.66 16.42 -3.26
CA ALA A 5 6.71 16.91 -4.63
C ALA A 5 5.41 17.57 -5.15
N PHE A 6 4.27 17.37 -4.48
CA PHE A 6 3.00 17.95 -4.91
C PHE A 6 2.50 19.03 -3.94
N ALA A 7 1.86 20.06 -4.49
CA ALA A 7 1.23 21.11 -3.71
C ALA A 7 0.00 20.59 -2.94
N LEU A 8 -0.24 21.16 -1.76
CA LEU A 8 -1.46 20.88 -0.99
C LEU A 8 -2.67 21.39 -1.78
N ARG A 9 -3.69 20.53 -1.94
CA ARG A 9 -4.95 20.89 -2.62
C ARG A 9 -6.12 20.45 -1.75
N LYS A 10 -7.31 21.00 -2.01
CA LYS A 10 -8.54 20.66 -1.26
C LYS A 10 -8.89 19.17 -1.36
N ASP A 11 -8.47 18.51 -2.44
CA ASP A 11 -8.64 17.09 -2.73
C ASP A 11 -7.40 16.24 -2.39
N LEU A 12 -6.30 16.86 -1.94
CA LEU A 12 -5.01 16.19 -1.79
C LEU A 12 -4.28 16.58 -0.51
N LEU A 13 -4.27 15.66 0.45
CA LEU A 13 -3.48 15.77 1.68
C LEU A 13 -2.02 15.35 1.44
N LYS A 14 -1.10 16.17 1.94
CA LYS A 14 0.35 15.89 2.03
C LYS A 14 0.82 15.92 3.49
N PRO A 15 1.84 15.13 3.87
CA PRO A 15 2.43 15.24 5.19
C PRO A 15 3.08 16.63 5.39
N PHE A 16 3.13 17.09 6.63
CA PHE A 16 3.95 18.24 7.01
C PHE A 16 5.44 17.89 6.86
N PRO A 17 6.28 18.85 6.44
CA PRO A 17 7.71 18.64 6.28
C PRO A 17 8.36 18.25 7.62
N MET A 18 9.25 17.26 7.63
CA MET A 18 9.76 16.62 8.85
C MET A 18 10.64 17.53 9.77
N LYS A 19 10.82 18.81 9.44
CA LYS A 19 11.62 19.77 10.22
C LYS A 19 10.72 20.57 11.16
N ASN A 20 11.10 20.67 12.43
CA ASN A 20 10.44 21.51 13.45
C ASN A 20 8.92 21.29 13.59
N LEU A 21 8.47 20.02 13.51
CA LEU A 21 7.05 19.67 13.63
C LEU A 21 6.51 19.92 15.05
N THR A 22 5.37 20.62 15.12
CA THR A 22 4.57 20.72 16.35
C THR A 22 3.97 19.36 16.72
N TYR A 23 3.52 19.21 17.97
CA TYR A 23 2.86 17.98 18.43
C TYR A 23 1.67 17.58 17.53
N GLU A 24 0.81 18.55 17.19
CA GLU A 24 -0.37 18.31 16.34
C GLU A 24 0.02 17.86 14.93
N GLN A 25 1.07 18.47 14.36
CA GLN A 25 1.59 18.08 13.04
C GLN A 25 2.18 16.67 13.04
N ARG A 26 2.85 16.26 14.13
CA ARG A 26 3.33 14.88 14.31
C ARG A 26 2.17 13.90 14.35
N VAL A 27 1.11 14.20 15.11
CA VAL A 27 -0.10 13.37 15.19
C VAL A 27 -0.78 13.26 13.82
N PHE A 28 -0.88 14.38 13.08
CA PHE A 28 -1.41 14.37 11.72
C PHE A 28 -0.59 13.47 10.80
N ASN A 29 0.74 13.66 10.75
CA ASN A 29 1.63 12.86 9.90
C ASN A 29 1.54 11.37 10.24
N TYR A 30 1.48 11.01 11.53
CA TYR A 30 1.30 9.63 11.96
C TYR A 30 -0.03 9.04 11.46
N LYS A 31 -1.16 9.74 11.65
CA LYS A 31 -2.47 9.29 11.15
C LYS A 31 -2.47 9.13 9.63
N LEU A 32 -1.86 10.07 8.92
CA LEU A 32 -1.72 10.02 7.47
C LEU A 32 -0.90 8.81 7.04
N SER A 33 0.27 8.57 7.64
CA SER A 33 1.10 7.39 7.36
C SER A 33 0.38 6.07 7.65
N ARG A 34 -0.41 6.01 8.73
CA ARG A 34 -1.22 4.83 9.05
C ARG A 34 -2.30 4.54 8.03
N ALA A 35 -3.03 5.56 7.58
CA ALA A 35 -4.03 5.40 6.53
C ALA A 35 -3.37 4.92 5.21
N ARG A 36 -2.20 5.46 4.86
CA ARG A 36 -1.45 5.05 3.67
C ARG A 36 -1.07 3.58 3.75
N ARG A 37 -0.53 3.13 4.88
CA ARG A 37 -0.13 1.73 5.09
C ARG A 37 -1.26 0.74 4.84
N VAL A 38 -2.50 1.06 5.22
CA VAL A 38 -3.65 0.18 4.96
C VAL A 38 -3.85 -0.02 3.46
N VAL A 39 -3.75 1.06 2.68
CA VAL A 39 -3.91 1.03 1.23
C VAL A 39 -2.75 0.29 0.56
N GLU A 40 -1.51 0.56 1.00
CA GLU A 40 -0.31 -0.13 0.51
C GLU A 40 -0.37 -1.63 0.75
N ASN A 41 -0.73 -2.07 1.96
CA ASN A 41 -0.87 -3.49 2.28
C ASN A 41 -1.90 -4.17 1.36
N ALA A 42 -3.04 -3.51 1.09
CA ALA A 42 -4.06 -4.07 0.22
C ALA A 42 -3.55 -4.28 -1.21
N PHE A 43 -2.94 -3.25 -1.80
CA PHE A 43 -2.40 -3.34 -3.17
C PHE A 43 -1.16 -4.21 -3.26
N GLY A 44 -0.29 -4.20 -2.25
CA GLY A 44 0.88 -5.06 -2.15
C GLY A 44 0.50 -6.53 -2.16
N ILE A 45 -0.41 -6.94 -1.27
CA ILE A 45 -0.91 -8.32 -1.25
C ILE A 45 -1.62 -8.67 -2.56
N LEU A 46 -2.43 -7.76 -3.10
CA LEU A 46 -3.10 -7.97 -4.39
C LEU A 46 -2.07 -8.24 -5.49
N ALA A 47 -1.03 -7.42 -5.60
CA ALA A 47 0.04 -7.60 -6.58
C ALA A 47 0.76 -8.93 -6.39
N THR A 48 1.31 -9.21 -5.19
CA THR A 48 2.03 -10.45 -4.86
C THR A 48 1.21 -11.71 -5.16
N ARG A 49 -0.12 -11.66 -4.96
CA ARG A 49 -1.00 -12.80 -5.23
C ARG A 49 -1.34 -12.96 -6.72
N PHE A 50 -1.45 -11.86 -7.45
CA PHE A 50 -1.84 -11.86 -8.85
C PHE A 50 -0.66 -11.40 -9.73
N ARG A 51 0.10 -12.36 -10.23
CA ARG A 51 1.27 -12.14 -11.11
C ARG A 51 1.00 -11.26 -12.34
N VAL A 52 -0.25 -11.14 -12.78
CA VAL A 52 -0.64 -10.23 -13.88
C VAL A 52 -0.23 -8.77 -13.60
N PHE A 53 -0.18 -8.36 -12.32
CA PHE A 53 0.28 -7.03 -11.93
C PHE A 53 1.80 -6.91 -11.90
N HIS A 54 2.55 -8.02 -11.95
CA HIS A 54 4.01 -8.02 -11.99
C HIS A 54 4.58 -7.86 -13.41
N THR A 55 3.76 -8.03 -14.45
CA THR A 55 4.19 -7.87 -15.85
C THR A 55 3.52 -6.66 -16.48
N THR A 56 4.10 -6.16 -17.57
CA THR A 56 3.42 -5.19 -18.43
C THR A 56 2.13 -5.80 -18.98
N ILE A 57 1.02 -5.11 -18.76
CA ILE A 57 -0.31 -5.58 -19.17
C ILE A 57 -0.53 -5.16 -20.63
N SER A 58 -0.21 -6.04 -21.58
CA SER A 58 -0.40 -5.79 -23.02
C SER A 58 -1.86 -6.06 -23.44
N PHE A 59 -2.79 -5.25 -22.93
CA PHE A 59 -4.21 -5.31 -23.29
C PHE A 59 -4.79 -3.91 -23.51
N LYS A 60 -5.90 -3.84 -24.24
CA LYS A 60 -6.67 -2.59 -24.38
C LYS A 60 -7.16 -2.12 -23.00
N PRO A 61 -7.22 -0.80 -22.73
CA PRO A 61 -7.60 -0.26 -21.43
C PRO A 61 -8.90 -0.85 -20.85
N CYS A 62 -9.93 -1.04 -21.68
CA CYS A 62 -11.20 -1.65 -21.24
C CYS A 62 -10.99 -3.05 -20.63
N LYS A 63 -10.18 -3.89 -21.28
CA LYS A 63 -9.87 -5.24 -20.77
C LYS A 63 -9.04 -5.20 -19.49
N VAL A 64 -8.14 -4.22 -19.35
CA VAL A 64 -7.37 -4.03 -18.13
C VAL A 64 -8.29 -3.70 -16.96
N VAL A 65 -9.29 -2.85 -17.16
CA VAL A 65 -10.31 -2.55 -16.14
C VAL A 65 -11.03 -3.82 -15.70
N ASP A 66 -11.47 -4.65 -16.63
CA ASP A 66 -12.14 -5.91 -16.32
C ASP A 66 -11.24 -6.88 -15.52
N ILE A 67 -9.97 -7.00 -15.92
CA ILE A 67 -8.97 -7.82 -15.21
C ILE A 67 -8.78 -7.32 -13.77
N VAL A 68 -8.60 -6.00 -13.59
CA VAL A 68 -8.43 -5.39 -12.26
C VAL A 68 -9.66 -5.65 -11.39
N LEU A 69 -10.86 -5.42 -11.92
CA LEU A 69 -12.11 -5.64 -11.19
C LEU A 69 -12.29 -7.12 -10.80
N ALA A 70 -11.99 -8.04 -11.70
CA ALA A 70 -12.03 -9.48 -11.42
C ALA A 70 -11.04 -9.86 -10.31
N CYS A 71 -9.79 -9.38 -10.37
CA CYS A 71 -8.78 -9.60 -9.33
C CYS A 71 -9.24 -9.05 -7.97
N VAL A 72 -9.81 -7.84 -7.93
CA VAL A 72 -10.33 -7.24 -6.68
C VAL A 72 -11.52 -8.04 -6.14
N GLY A 73 -12.43 -8.49 -7.01
CA GLY A 73 -13.55 -9.33 -6.63
C GLY A 73 -13.10 -10.64 -5.99
N VAL A 74 -12.17 -11.34 -6.64
CA VAL A 74 -11.58 -12.59 -6.12
C VAL A 74 -10.80 -12.33 -4.82
N HIS A 75 -10.02 -11.27 -4.76
CA HIS A 75 -9.28 -10.87 -3.55
C HIS A 75 -10.22 -10.67 -2.36
N ASN A 76 -11.30 -9.92 -2.54
CA ASN A 76 -12.29 -9.66 -1.50
C ASN A 76 -13.01 -10.94 -1.07
N PHE A 77 -13.36 -11.81 -2.02
CA PHE A 77 -13.95 -13.10 -1.73
C PHE A 77 -13.02 -13.98 -0.88
N LEU A 78 -11.75 -14.10 -1.27
CA LEU A 78 -10.75 -14.91 -0.57
C LEU A 78 -10.39 -14.32 0.80
N ARG A 79 -10.33 -12.99 0.96
CA ARG A 79 -10.18 -12.35 2.27
C ARG A 79 -11.33 -12.69 3.21
N ARG A 80 -12.55 -12.78 2.70
CA ARG A 80 -13.74 -13.08 3.50
C ARG A 80 -13.84 -14.57 3.85
N LYS A 81 -13.61 -15.47 2.89
CA LYS A 81 -13.83 -16.92 3.06
C LYS A 81 -12.60 -17.68 3.53
N CYS A 82 -11.40 -17.24 3.13
CA CYS A 82 -10.14 -17.96 3.34
C CYS A 82 -9.11 -17.10 4.12
N ARG A 83 -9.57 -16.25 5.05
CA ARG A 83 -8.74 -15.22 5.73
C ARG A 83 -7.40 -15.74 6.23
N LYS A 84 -7.40 -16.87 6.95
CA LYS A 84 -6.20 -17.45 7.57
C LYS A 84 -5.12 -17.86 6.55
N ASN A 85 -5.53 -18.28 5.35
CA ASN A 85 -4.62 -18.78 4.32
C ASN A 85 -4.26 -17.69 3.30
N TYR A 86 -5.20 -16.82 2.96
CA TYR A 86 -5.04 -15.80 1.93
C TYR A 86 -4.27 -14.58 2.42
N THR A 87 -4.68 -14.03 3.57
CA THR A 87 -4.02 -12.90 4.25
C THR A 87 -3.54 -13.37 5.62
N ARG A 88 -2.44 -14.13 5.62
CA ARG A 88 -1.74 -14.46 6.86
C ARG A 88 -1.34 -13.16 7.54
N THR A 89 -1.41 -13.15 8.86
CA THR A 89 -1.08 -11.94 9.62
C THR A 89 0.35 -11.48 9.31
N SER A 90 1.29 -12.41 9.07
CA SER A 90 2.68 -12.13 8.67
C SER A 90 2.83 -11.40 7.33
N ALA A 91 1.83 -11.50 6.45
CA ALA A 91 1.80 -10.81 5.18
C ALA A 91 1.29 -9.36 5.29
N LEU A 92 1.18 -8.78 6.49
CA LEU A 92 0.71 -7.40 6.71
C LEU A 92 1.73 -6.61 7.52
N ASP A 93 1.88 -5.33 7.20
CA ASP A 93 2.67 -4.41 8.02
C ASP A 93 1.98 -4.20 9.37
N ARG A 94 2.70 -4.45 10.46
CA ARG A 94 2.19 -4.30 11.83
C ARG A 94 2.90 -3.17 12.57
N GLU A 95 2.20 -2.57 13.50
CA GLU A 95 2.85 -1.72 14.51
C GLU A 95 3.25 -2.60 15.68
N ASP A 96 4.53 -2.55 16.01
CA ASP A 96 5.03 -3.00 17.30
C ASP A 96 4.73 -1.89 18.32
N THR A 97 3.74 -2.14 19.18
CA THR A 97 3.30 -1.19 20.20
C THR A 97 4.28 -1.05 21.35
N GLU A 98 5.22 -1.98 21.54
CA GLU A 98 6.25 -1.90 22.57
C GLU A 98 7.41 -1.01 22.12
N ASN A 99 7.83 -1.13 20.86
CA ASN A 99 8.97 -0.40 20.32
C ASN A 99 8.59 0.85 19.52
N GLY A 100 7.31 1.05 19.22
CA GLY A 100 6.83 2.15 18.37
C GLY A 100 7.29 2.04 16.91
N THR A 101 7.77 0.86 16.51
CA THR A 101 8.30 0.58 15.17
C THR A 101 7.26 -0.11 14.30
N VAL A 102 7.46 -0.03 12.97
CA VAL A 102 6.63 -0.75 12.01
C VAL A 102 7.36 -1.99 11.56
N VAL A 103 6.79 -3.16 11.83
CA VAL A 103 7.25 -4.44 11.30
C VAL A 103 6.65 -4.62 9.91
N GLU A 104 7.51 -4.76 8.91
CA GLU A 104 7.11 -4.90 7.52
C GLU A 104 6.49 -6.27 7.22
N GLY A 105 5.44 -6.30 6.40
CA GLY A 105 4.80 -7.53 5.95
C GLY A 105 5.62 -8.24 4.87
N GLU A 106 5.50 -9.57 4.79
CA GLU A 106 6.21 -10.41 3.82
C GLU A 106 6.07 -9.94 2.35
N TRP A 107 4.95 -9.30 1.99
CA TRP A 107 4.73 -8.81 0.63
C TRP A 107 5.73 -7.73 0.19
N ARG A 108 6.37 -7.02 1.14
CA ARG A 108 7.43 -6.03 0.83
C ARG A 108 8.74 -6.67 0.42
N GLN A 109 8.95 -7.95 0.76
CA GLN A 109 10.15 -8.71 0.41
C GLN A 109 10.06 -9.30 -1.01
N ASP A 110 8.96 -9.07 -1.73
CA ASP A 110 8.83 -9.51 -3.11
C ASP A 110 9.80 -8.71 -4.00
N PRO A 111 10.85 -9.34 -4.57
CA PRO A 111 11.92 -8.63 -5.28
C PRO A 111 11.41 -7.83 -6.48
N VAL A 112 10.28 -8.26 -7.07
CA VAL A 112 9.69 -7.61 -8.24
C VAL A 112 8.89 -6.36 -7.84
N LEU A 113 8.37 -6.31 -6.62
CA LEU A 113 7.69 -5.12 -6.10
C LEU A 113 8.70 -4.10 -5.57
N ASP A 114 9.73 -4.56 -4.86
CA ASP A 114 10.75 -3.67 -4.27
C ASP A 114 11.44 -2.81 -5.34
N ASP A 115 11.91 -3.42 -6.43
CA ASP A 115 12.57 -2.70 -7.56
C ASP A 115 11.65 -1.62 -8.19
N ARG A 116 10.36 -1.92 -8.34
CA ARG A 116 9.41 -0.98 -8.96
C ARG A 116 8.91 0.13 -8.04
N PHE A 117 8.80 -0.12 -6.74
CA PHE A 117 8.45 0.91 -5.78
C PHE A 117 9.66 1.77 -5.35
N GLN A 118 10.90 1.27 -5.50
CA GLN A 118 12.13 2.07 -5.32
C GLN A 118 12.29 3.10 -6.45
N GLY A 119 11.90 2.78 -7.68
CA GLY A 119 11.91 3.74 -8.81
C GLY A 119 10.95 4.93 -8.66
N LEU A 120 10.02 4.88 -7.69
CA LEU A 120 9.06 5.93 -7.37
C LEU A 120 9.49 6.81 -6.17
N LYS A 121 10.64 6.52 -5.53
CA LYS A 121 11.18 7.28 -4.38
C LYS A 121 12.26 8.30 -4.79
N LYS A 122 12.09 8.99 -5.92
CA LYS A 122 12.98 10.09 -6.35
C LYS A 122 12.26 11.42 -6.35
#